data_AF-A0A8J5C6K4-F1
#
_entry.id   AF-A0A8J5C6K4-F1
#
_cell.length_a   1.000
_cell.length_b   1.000
_cell.length_c   1.000
_cell.angle_alpha   90.00
_cell.angle_beta   90.00
_cell.angle_gamma   90.00
#
_symmetry.space_group_name_H-M   'P 1'
#
loop_
_entity.id
_entity.type
_entity.pdbx_description
1 polymer ?
#
loop_
_entity_poly.entity_id
_entity_poly.type
_entity_poly.pdbx_seq_one_letter_code
_entity_poly.pdbx_strand_id
1 'polypeptide(L)'
;MYIWSHFLFPVVCGKSNVNPQSRDLVLQLVERILSGPKARTILLNGVVRKGERIVPPAVLDLLMRATFPASTARVKATERFETFYPTLKELALTGSGTKTTKQASQQLLPFAIQAIQENNSELTKEATDLFIWCLTQNAEGYKQWEKLYVENVGATIIVLRKLSTEWRNYSAKISPDTLRVTLKHLRAKNEDALSRNTDPSQVASIKEADKYYKIILMKLTRNFGCMKGSVLVIVLGIGLFFTLSPNAELINWENINWEKFQGDFLEIDE
;
A
#
# COMPACT_ATOMS: atom_id res chain seq x y z
N MET A 1 10.24 15.90 -22.93
CA MET A 1 9.82 15.42 -21.60
C MET A 1 10.44 16.20 -20.46
N TYR A 2 11.75 16.20 -20.25
CA TYR A 2 12.36 16.90 -19.11
C TYR A 2 11.92 18.37 -18.98
N ILE A 3 12.01 19.15 -20.07
CA ILE A 3 11.57 20.56 -20.07
C ILE A 3 10.07 20.67 -19.74
N TRP A 4 9.27 19.74 -20.27
CA TRP A 4 7.84 19.73 -20.05
C TRP A 4 7.50 19.51 -18.57
N SER A 5 8.08 18.52 -17.93
CA SER A 5 7.78 18.18 -16.53
C SER A 5 8.37 19.19 -15.54
N HIS A 6 9.59 19.66 -15.76
CA HIS A 6 10.28 20.54 -14.79
C HIS A 6 9.84 22.00 -14.87
N PHE A 7 9.45 22.49 -16.06
CA PHE A 7 9.21 23.91 -16.27
C PHE A 7 7.82 24.23 -16.81
N LEU A 8 7.38 23.54 -17.87
CA LEU A 8 6.12 23.90 -18.54
C LEU A 8 4.89 23.48 -17.72
N PHE A 9 4.85 22.23 -17.30
CA PHE A 9 3.72 21.65 -16.60
C PHE A 9 3.44 22.33 -15.24
N PRO A 10 4.44 22.57 -14.36
CA PRO A 10 4.20 23.26 -13.10
C PRO A 10 3.64 24.67 -13.28
N VAL A 11 4.05 25.39 -14.33
CA VAL A 11 3.54 26.73 -14.62
C VAL A 11 2.06 26.71 -14.99
N VAL A 12 1.62 25.71 -15.75
CA VAL A 12 0.22 25.64 -16.22
C VAL A 12 -0.75 24.95 -15.25
N CYS A 13 -0.23 24.18 -14.29
CA CYS A 13 -1.05 23.47 -13.29
C CYS A 13 -0.93 24.03 -11.86
N GLY A 14 0.08 24.83 -11.56
CA GLY A 14 0.29 25.41 -10.22
C GLY A 14 -0.47 26.72 -9.95
N LYS A 15 -1.22 27.27 -10.92
CA LYS A 15 -1.91 28.56 -10.79
C LYS A 15 -3.38 28.43 -11.24
N SER A 16 -4.28 29.08 -10.52
CA SER A 16 -5.73 29.07 -10.81
C SER A 16 -6.13 29.90 -12.04
N ASN A 17 -5.29 30.86 -12.47
CA ASN A 17 -5.59 31.81 -13.54
C ASN A 17 -4.69 31.65 -14.77
N VAL A 18 -4.47 30.40 -15.20
CA VAL A 18 -3.61 30.08 -16.36
C VAL A 18 -4.40 30.21 -17.65
N ASN A 19 -3.77 30.83 -18.66
CA ASN A 19 -4.33 30.92 -20.02
C ASN A 19 -4.69 29.51 -20.55
N PRO A 20 -5.97 29.23 -20.88
CA PRO A 20 -6.42 27.95 -21.41
C PRO A 20 -5.66 27.49 -22.65
N GLN A 21 -5.24 28.42 -23.53
CA GLN A 21 -4.46 28.11 -24.72
C GLN A 21 -3.06 27.61 -24.36
N SER A 22 -2.41 28.22 -23.38
CA SER A 22 -1.10 27.77 -22.92
C SER A 22 -1.18 26.39 -22.28
N ARG A 23 -2.22 26.13 -21.47
CA ARG A 23 -2.48 24.80 -20.91
C ARG A 23 -2.69 23.77 -22.02
N ASP A 24 -3.49 24.12 -23.03
CA ASP A 24 -3.76 23.24 -24.17
C ASP A 24 -2.49 22.86 -24.94
N LEU A 25 -1.63 23.83 -25.28
CA LEU A 25 -0.35 23.57 -25.96
C LEU A 25 0.58 22.67 -25.15
N VAL A 26 0.64 22.88 -23.83
CA VAL A 26 1.45 22.04 -22.93
C VAL A 26 0.92 20.60 -22.91
N LEU A 27 -0.39 20.40 -22.95
CA LEU A 27 -1.00 19.07 -23.03
C LEU A 27 -0.75 18.41 -24.39
N GLN A 28 -0.91 19.15 -25.49
CA GLN A 28 -0.65 18.63 -26.84
C GLN A 28 0.81 18.16 -26.98
N LEU A 29 1.75 18.89 -26.36
CA LEU A 29 3.16 18.52 -26.38
C LEU A 29 3.41 17.17 -25.72
N VAL A 30 2.85 16.91 -24.53
CA VAL A 30 3.06 15.61 -23.85
C VAL A 30 2.37 14.47 -24.58
N GLU A 31 1.17 14.70 -25.10
CA GLU A 31 0.44 13.71 -25.91
C GLU A 31 1.25 13.30 -27.13
N ARG A 32 1.79 14.27 -27.88
CA ARG A 32 2.62 14.01 -29.05
C ARG A 32 3.91 13.27 -28.70
N ILE A 33 4.50 13.55 -27.53
CA ILE A 33 5.68 12.81 -27.09
C ILE A 33 5.32 11.37 -26.75
N LEU A 34 4.22 11.15 -26.04
CA LEU A 34 3.80 9.83 -25.59
C LEU A 34 3.17 8.97 -26.69
N SER A 35 2.63 9.58 -27.75
CA SER A 35 2.07 8.88 -28.91
C SER A 35 3.13 8.19 -29.79
N GLY A 36 4.42 8.42 -29.54
CA GLY A 36 5.49 7.75 -30.28
C GLY A 36 5.56 6.25 -29.97
N PRO A 37 5.72 5.36 -30.97
CA PRO A 37 5.62 3.89 -30.79
C PRO A 37 6.67 3.29 -29.85
N LYS A 38 7.76 4.02 -29.55
CA LYS A 38 8.81 3.63 -28.59
C LYS A 38 8.96 4.61 -27.43
N ALA A 39 8.06 5.59 -27.31
CA ALA A 39 8.18 6.67 -26.35
C ALA A 39 8.31 6.13 -24.92
N ARG A 40 7.41 5.23 -24.52
CA ARG A 40 7.43 4.62 -23.19
C ARG A 40 8.77 3.95 -22.87
N THR A 41 9.27 3.08 -23.76
CA THR A 41 10.55 2.37 -23.57
C THR A 41 11.73 3.34 -23.48
N ILE A 42 11.79 4.34 -24.37
CA ILE A 42 12.86 5.35 -24.37
C ILE A 42 12.84 6.15 -23.06
N LEU A 43 11.67 6.52 -22.58
CA LEU A 43 11.51 7.30 -21.34
C LEU A 43 11.82 6.48 -20.09
N LEU A 44 11.43 5.20 -20.04
CA LEU A 44 11.77 4.32 -18.93
C LEU A 44 13.29 4.06 -18.86
N ASN A 45 13.94 3.82 -20.00
CA ASN A 45 15.40 3.67 -20.05
C ASN A 45 16.14 4.96 -19.65
N GLY A 46 15.50 6.12 -19.81
CA GLY A 46 16.04 7.43 -19.47
C GLY A 46 15.46 8.04 -18.20
N VAL A 47 14.75 7.28 -17.36
CA VAL A 47 13.88 7.83 -16.30
C VAL A 47 14.62 8.68 -15.27
N VAL A 48 15.90 8.40 -15.06
CA VAL A 48 16.83 9.24 -14.30
C VAL A 48 18.01 9.60 -15.18
N ARG A 49 18.31 10.89 -15.33
CA ARG A 49 19.52 11.38 -16.03
C ARG A 49 20.26 12.35 -15.12
N LYS A 50 21.56 12.13 -14.94
CA LYS A 50 22.42 12.96 -14.07
C LYS A 50 21.87 13.12 -12.64
N GLY A 51 21.22 12.07 -12.11
CA GLY A 51 20.62 12.08 -10.77
C GLY A 51 19.21 12.68 -10.70
N GLU A 52 18.73 13.30 -11.77
CA GLU A 52 17.40 13.92 -11.82
C GLU A 52 16.38 13.05 -12.53
N ARG A 53 15.17 13.00 -11.98
CA ARG A 53 14.05 12.25 -12.56
C ARG A 53 13.42 13.03 -13.72
N ILE A 54 13.01 12.31 -14.76
CA ILE A 54 12.20 12.89 -15.83
C ILE A 54 10.91 13.45 -15.24
N VAL A 55 10.23 12.73 -14.34
CA VAL A 55 9.06 13.22 -13.63
C VAL A 55 9.39 13.34 -12.14
N PRO A 56 9.64 14.56 -11.62
CA PRO A 56 9.89 14.81 -10.21
C PRO A 56 8.68 14.46 -9.32
N PRO A 57 8.89 14.13 -8.03
CA PRO A 57 7.82 13.93 -7.05
C PRO A 57 6.75 15.03 -7.00
N ALA A 58 7.15 16.30 -6.93
CA ALA A 58 6.20 17.42 -6.92
C ALA A 58 5.37 17.51 -8.20
N VAL A 59 5.92 17.07 -9.34
CA VAL A 59 5.22 17.04 -10.62
C VAL A 59 4.21 15.91 -10.65
N LEU A 60 4.54 14.74 -10.09
CA LEU A 60 3.59 13.64 -9.94
C LEU A 60 2.40 14.04 -9.08
N ASP A 61 2.65 14.77 -8.00
CA ASP A 61 1.63 15.29 -7.11
C ASP A 61 0.68 16.28 -7.81
N LEU A 62 1.22 17.24 -8.57
CA LEU A 62 0.43 18.12 -9.43
C LEU A 62 -0.37 17.36 -10.49
N LEU A 63 0.23 16.33 -11.12
CA LEU A 63 -0.46 15.47 -12.08
C LEU A 63 -1.62 14.74 -11.44
N MET A 64 -1.41 14.14 -10.27
CA MET A 64 -2.45 13.42 -9.53
C MET A 64 -3.65 14.32 -9.24
N ARG A 65 -3.44 15.55 -8.75
CA ARG A 65 -4.54 16.51 -8.52
C ARG A 65 -5.21 16.99 -9.82
N ALA A 66 -4.45 17.16 -10.90
CA ALA A 66 -5.00 17.55 -12.19
C ALA A 66 -5.84 16.43 -12.85
N THR A 67 -5.48 15.17 -12.61
CA THR A 67 -6.20 13.98 -13.08
C THR A 67 -7.47 13.72 -12.28
N PHE A 68 -7.42 13.89 -10.96
CA PHE A 68 -8.53 13.60 -10.06
C PHE A 68 -9.06 14.88 -9.37
N PRO A 69 -9.55 15.89 -10.12
CA PRO A 69 -10.15 17.06 -9.51
C PRO A 69 -11.53 16.72 -8.92
N ALA A 70 -12.08 17.61 -8.08
CA ALA A 70 -13.47 17.45 -7.62
C ALA A 70 -14.42 17.36 -8.82
N SER A 71 -15.52 16.61 -8.70
CA SER A 71 -16.46 16.38 -9.81
C SER A 71 -16.98 17.69 -10.43
N THR A 72 -17.17 18.73 -9.64
CA THR A 72 -17.59 20.08 -10.06
C THR A 72 -16.50 20.86 -10.81
N ALA A 73 -15.23 20.46 -10.68
CA ALA A 73 -14.08 21.09 -11.31
C ALA A 73 -13.54 20.29 -12.52
N ARG A 74 -14.20 19.18 -12.89
CA ARG A 74 -13.85 18.42 -14.09
C ARG A 74 -14.09 19.26 -15.34
N VAL A 75 -13.11 19.26 -16.23
CA VAL A 75 -13.15 19.97 -17.52
C VAL A 75 -12.65 19.04 -18.62
N LYS A 76 -12.79 19.43 -19.89
CA LYS A 76 -12.28 18.63 -21.03
C LYS A 76 -10.78 18.29 -20.92
N ALA A 77 -9.99 19.14 -20.27
CA ALA A 77 -8.58 18.85 -20.01
C ALA A 77 -8.37 17.66 -19.05
N THR A 78 -9.32 17.36 -18.16
CA THR A 78 -9.25 16.24 -17.21
C THR A 78 -9.16 14.89 -17.93
N GLU A 79 -9.94 14.67 -18.98
CA GLU A 79 -9.90 13.44 -19.79
C GLU A 79 -8.52 13.21 -20.43
N ARG A 80 -7.86 14.30 -20.81
CA ARG A 80 -6.51 14.27 -21.35
C ARG A 80 -5.50 13.85 -20.27
N PHE A 81 -5.62 14.41 -19.06
CA PHE A 81 -4.80 13.99 -17.92
C PHE A 81 -4.95 12.49 -17.64
N GLU A 82 -6.18 11.99 -17.58
CA GLU A 82 -6.48 10.57 -17.36
C GLU A 82 -5.81 9.66 -18.39
N THR A 83 -5.75 10.11 -19.65
CA THR A 83 -5.15 9.34 -20.76
C THR A 83 -3.66 9.09 -20.55
N PHE A 84 -2.88 10.11 -20.17
CA PHE A 84 -1.43 9.97 -20.02
C PHE A 84 -0.95 9.76 -18.57
N TYR A 85 -1.80 9.97 -17.57
CA TYR A 85 -1.47 9.83 -16.15
C TYR A 85 -0.81 8.49 -15.81
N PRO A 86 -1.33 7.32 -16.24
CA PRO A 86 -0.71 6.04 -15.91
C PRO A 86 0.75 5.94 -16.34
N THR A 87 1.07 6.43 -17.54
CA THR A 87 2.45 6.43 -18.06
C THR A 87 3.33 7.42 -17.29
N LEU A 88 2.85 8.62 -17.01
CA LEU A 88 3.62 9.60 -16.25
C LEU A 88 3.84 9.19 -14.78
N LYS A 89 2.83 8.57 -14.16
CA LYS A 89 2.95 7.94 -12.84
C LYS A 89 4.01 6.86 -12.85
N GLU A 90 3.99 5.97 -13.83
CA GLU A 90 5.01 4.93 -13.96
C GLU A 90 6.42 5.53 -14.09
N LEU A 91 6.60 6.57 -14.90
CA LEU A 91 7.89 7.27 -15.04
C LEU A 91 8.33 7.95 -13.73
N ALA A 92 7.40 8.47 -12.94
CA ALA A 92 7.73 9.09 -11.66
C ALA A 92 8.16 8.05 -10.61
N LEU A 93 7.50 6.90 -10.57
CA LEU A 93 7.71 5.85 -9.57
C LEU A 93 8.87 4.91 -9.93
N THR A 94 9.14 4.70 -11.21
CA THR A 94 10.26 3.88 -11.68
C THR A 94 11.57 4.60 -11.41
N GLY A 95 12.54 3.93 -10.79
CA GLY A 95 13.88 4.48 -10.54
C GLY A 95 14.97 3.67 -11.21
N SER A 96 16.10 4.32 -11.51
CA SER A 96 17.32 3.66 -12.01
C SER A 96 18.08 2.87 -10.92
N GLY A 97 17.46 2.63 -9.75
CA GLY A 97 18.06 1.94 -8.62
C GLY A 97 17.37 2.24 -7.28
N THR A 98 17.69 1.47 -6.24
CA THR A 98 17.03 1.56 -4.93
C THR A 98 17.18 2.93 -4.24
N LYS A 99 18.33 3.61 -4.42
CA LYS A 99 18.60 4.93 -3.80
C LYS A 99 17.66 6.01 -4.32
N THR A 100 17.51 6.13 -5.63
CA THR A 100 16.66 7.17 -6.23
C THR A 100 15.19 6.92 -5.95
N THR A 101 14.76 5.65 -5.88
CA THR A 101 13.37 5.30 -5.52
C THR A 101 13.08 5.62 -4.05
N LYS A 102 14.02 5.34 -3.14
CA LYS A 102 13.91 5.73 -1.72
C LYS A 102 13.80 7.24 -1.50
N GLN A 103 14.53 8.04 -2.27
CA GLN A 103 14.43 9.50 -2.21
C GLN A 103 13.07 10.00 -2.74
N ALA A 104 12.59 9.41 -3.84
CA ALA A 104 11.29 9.78 -4.39
C ALA A 104 10.16 9.45 -3.41
N SER A 105 10.18 8.27 -2.77
CA SER A 105 9.17 7.92 -1.78
C SER A 105 9.17 8.85 -0.57
N GLN A 106 10.34 9.29 -0.10
CA GLN A 106 10.45 10.27 0.99
C GLN A 106 9.86 11.63 0.63
N GLN A 107 9.97 12.05 -0.63
CA GLN A 107 9.41 13.33 -1.10
C GLN A 107 7.92 13.21 -1.39
N LEU A 108 7.44 12.05 -1.86
CA LEU A 108 6.04 11.82 -2.21
C LEU A 108 5.14 11.59 -0.99
N LEU A 109 5.65 11.01 0.09
CA LEU A 109 4.83 10.65 1.25
C LEU A 109 4.06 11.85 1.84
N PRO A 110 4.67 13.04 2.06
CA PRO A 110 3.93 14.21 2.56
C PRO A 110 2.88 14.73 1.57
N PHE A 111 3.17 14.69 0.27
CA PHE A 111 2.20 15.07 -0.76
C PHE A 111 0.99 14.14 -0.78
N ALA A 112 1.24 12.83 -0.71
CA ALA A 112 0.20 11.82 -0.70
C ALA A 112 -0.73 11.96 0.52
N ILE A 113 -0.19 12.20 1.73
CA ILE A 113 -1.04 12.32 2.92
C ILE A 113 -1.92 13.60 2.87
N GLN A 114 -1.39 14.69 2.33
CA GLN A 114 -2.17 15.91 2.13
C GLN A 114 -3.30 15.71 1.11
N ALA A 115 -3.02 15.04 -0.01
CA ALA A 115 -4.02 14.77 -1.04
C ALA A 115 -5.17 13.87 -0.55
N ILE A 116 -4.91 12.96 0.40
CA ILE A 116 -5.95 12.14 1.06
C ILE A 116 -6.99 13.01 1.80
N GLN A 117 -6.61 14.20 2.26
CA GLN A 117 -7.47 15.07 3.06
C GLN A 117 -8.35 16.02 2.23
N GLU A 118 -8.21 16.04 0.91
CA GLU A 118 -8.87 17.02 0.04
C GLU A 118 -10.35 16.71 -0.26
N ASN A 119 -10.99 15.85 0.54
CA ASN A 119 -12.42 15.50 0.45
C ASN A 119 -12.88 15.07 -0.96
N ASN A 120 -11.99 14.45 -1.72
CA ASN A 120 -12.27 13.92 -3.05
C ASN A 120 -12.02 12.40 -3.06
N SER A 121 -13.05 11.61 -3.33
CA SER A 121 -12.99 10.14 -3.28
C SER A 121 -11.98 9.53 -4.24
N GLU A 122 -11.92 10.00 -5.49
CA GLU A 122 -11.01 9.48 -6.51
C GLU A 122 -9.55 9.83 -6.19
N LEU A 123 -9.31 11.10 -5.84
CA LEU A 123 -7.99 11.56 -5.39
C LEU A 123 -7.53 10.83 -4.12
N THR A 124 -8.44 10.65 -3.16
CA THR A 124 -8.17 9.94 -1.91
C THR A 124 -7.71 8.51 -2.18
N LYS A 125 -8.40 7.80 -3.08
CA LYS A 125 -8.04 6.43 -3.44
C LYS A 125 -6.63 6.36 -4.03
N GLU A 126 -6.35 7.21 -5.02
CA GLU A 126 -5.06 7.26 -5.70
C GLU A 126 -3.91 7.67 -4.76
N ALA A 127 -4.14 8.70 -3.95
CA ALA A 127 -3.17 9.19 -2.97
C ALA A 127 -2.90 8.17 -1.86
N THR A 128 -3.91 7.39 -1.45
CA THR A 128 -3.72 6.29 -0.49
C THR A 128 -2.84 5.18 -1.07
N ASP A 129 -3.06 4.81 -2.34
CA ASP A 129 -2.20 3.85 -3.03
C ASP A 129 -0.76 4.35 -3.14
N LEU A 130 -0.58 5.65 -3.44
CA LEU A 130 0.74 6.28 -3.49
C LEU A 130 1.42 6.34 -2.12
N PHE A 131 0.68 6.63 -1.05
CA PHE A 131 1.18 6.64 0.32
C PHE A 131 1.67 5.25 0.73
N ILE A 132 0.87 4.21 0.48
CA ILE A 132 1.26 2.82 0.77
C ILE A 132 2.47 2.43 -0.08
N TRP A 133 2.52 2.79 -1.37
CA TRP A 133 3.69 2.57 -2.20
C TRP A 133 4.93 3.18 -1.54
N CYS A 134 4.88 4.41 -1.02
CA CYS A 134 6.02 5.05 -0.38
C CYS A 134 6.55 4.24 0.83
N LEU A 135 5.65 3.67 1.64
CA LEU A 135 5.99 2.81 2.77
C LEU A 135 6.67 1.49 2.36
N THR A 136 6.41 0.98 1.15
CA THR A 136 7.10 -0.22 0.64
C THR A 136 8.53 0.05 0.19
N GLN A 137 8.86 1.31 -0.13
CA GLN A 137 10.18 1.63 -0.71
C GLN A 137 11.23 1.97 0.35
N ASN A 138 10.85 2.51 1.51
CA ASN A 138 11.79 3.05 2.48
C ASN A 138 11.29 3.00 3.93
N ALA A 139 12.12 2.46 4.84
CA ALA A 139 11.86 2.45 6.28
C ALA A 139 11.73 3.87 6.87
N GLU A 140 12.40 4.86 6.28
CA GLU A 140 12.27 6.26 6.71
C GLU A 140 10.86 6.82 6.46
N GLY A 141 10.11 6.26 5.52
CA GLY A 141 8.71 6.64 5.28
C GLY A 141 7.83 6.40 6.51
N TYR A 142 8.14 5.38 7.32
CA TYR A 142 7.40 5.13 8.56
C TYR A 142 7.68 6.20 9.62
N LYS A 143 8.93 6.66 9.75
CA LYS A 143 9.27 7.77 10.64
C LYS A 143 8.62 9.08 10.21
N GLN A 144 8.54 9.33 8.90
CA GLN A 144 7.79 10.46 8.37
C GLN A 144 6.30 10.35 8.66
N TRP A 145 5.71 9.15 8.51
CA TRP A 145 4.31 8.92 8.88
C TRP A 145 4.06 9.23 10.36
N GLU A 146 4.94 8.80 11.27
CA GLU A 146 4.83 9.15 12.70
C GLU A 146 4.86 10.65 12.96
N LYS A 147 5.67 11.42 12.22
CA LYS A 147 5.74 12.87 12.35
C LYS A 147 4.48 13.56 11.84
N LEU A 148 3.98 13.12 10.69
CA LEU A 148 2.81 13.70 10.04
C LEU A 148 1.49 13.31 10.74
N TYR A 149 1.50 12.24 11.53
CA TYR A 149 0.30 11.65 12.12
C TYR A 149 -0.65 12.64 12.82
N VAL A 150 -0.11 13.51 13.67
CA VAL A 150 -0.91 14.37 14.58
C VAL A 150 -1.86 15.27 13.79
N GLU A 151 -1.40 15.82 12.67
CA GLU A 151 -2.17 16.70 11.78
C GLU A 151 -3.03 15.92 10.78
N ASN A 152 -2.87 14.59 10.71
CA ASN A 152 -3.36 13.75 9.62
C ASN A 152 -4.03 12.46 10.10
N VAL A 153 -4.71 12.50 11.26
CA VAL A 153 -5.40 11.32 11.83
C VAL A 153 -6.44 10.75 10.87
N GLY A 154 -7.28 11.61 10.26
CA GLY A 154 -8.28 11.21 9.27
C GLY A 154 -7.67 10.48 8.05
N ALA A 155 -6.59 11.03 7.49
CA ALA A 155 -5.87 10.39 6.40
C ALA A 155 -5.24 9.05 6.82
N THR A 156 -4.71 8.99 8.04
CA THR A 156 -4.17 7.76 8.62
C THR A 156 -5.25 6.68 8.74
N ILE A 157 -6.47 7.01 9.16
CA ILE A 157 -7.59 6.06 9.21
C ILE A 157 -7.86 5.46 7.82
N ILE A 158 -7.86 6.28 6.77
CA ILE A 158 -8.08 5.83 5.40
C ILE A 158 -6.98 4.86 4.95
N VAL A 159 -5.72 5.20 5.22
CA VAL A 159 -4.56 4.32 4.94
C VAL A 159 -4.68 3.00 5.69
N LEU A 160 -4.97 3.03 6.99
CA LEU A 160 -5.11 1.84 7.83
C LEU A 160 -6.29 0.97 7.38
N ARG A 161 -7.42 1.58 7.04
CA ARG A 161 -8.58 0.89 6.50
C ARG A 161 -8.18 0.13 5.25
N LYS A 162 -7.54 0.79 4.27
CA LYS A 162 -7.11 0.16 3.03
C LYS A 162 -6.06 -0.95 3.25
N LEU A 163 -5.06 -0.72 4.08
CA LEU A 163 -4.08 -1.74 4.48
C LEU A 163 -4.77 -2.96 5.13
N SER A 164 -5.80 -2.73 5.94
CA SER A 164 -6.52 -3.80 6.61
C SER A 164 -7.38 -4.62 5.64
N THR A 165 -8.05 -3.99 4.68
CA THR A 165 -8.94 -4.64 3.71
C THR A 165 -8.15 -5.37 2.63
N GLU A 166 -7.10 -4.73 2.11
CA GLU A 166 -6.29 -5.22 1.00
C GLU A 166 -4.96 -5.84 1.48
N TRP A 167 -4.91 -6.33 2.72
CA TRP A 167 -3.68 -6.80 3.38
C TRP A 167 -2.84 -7.74 2.51
N ARG A 168 -3.48 -8.70 1.81
CA ARG A 168 -2.81 -9.68 0.94
C ARG A 168 -2.02 -9.02 -0.20
N ASN A 169 -2.43 -7.85 -0.68
CA ASN A 169 -1.78 -7.12 -1.77
C ASN A 169 -0.48 -6.44 -1.31
N TYR A 170 -0.37 -6.12 -0.02
CA TYR A 170 0.71 -5.32 0.54
C TYR A 170 1.63 -6.08 1.48
N SER A 171 1.16 -7.15 2.12
CA SER A 171 1.89 -7.84 3.19
C SER A 171 3.26 -8.37 2.79
N ALA A 172 3.44 -8.74 1.51
CA ALA A 172 4.73 -9.21 0.98
C ALA A 172 5.72 -8.06 0.67
N LYS A 173 5.22 -6.82 0.51
CA LYS A 173 6.02 -5.64 0.09
C LYS A 173 6.37 -4.71 1.26
N ILE A 174 5.58 -4.76 2.32
CA ILE A 174 5.76 -3.96 3.54
C ILE A 174 6.70 -4.69 4.50
N SER A 175 7.52 -3.94 5.23
CA SER A 175 8.32 -4.47 6.34
C SER A 175 7.41 -4.75 7.56
N PRO A 176 7.18 -6.02 7.94
CA PRO A 176 6.24 -6.34 9.01
C PRO A 176 6.68 -5.78 10.37
N ASP A 177 7.98 -5.86 10.67
CA ASP A 177 8.52 -5.39 11.94
C ASP A 177 8.51 -3.86 12.05
N THR A 178 8.90 -3.16 10.97
CA THR A 178 8.85 -1.70 10.94
C THR A 178 7.42 -1.19 11.07
N LEU A 179 6.47 -1.81 10.35
CA LEU A 179 5.06 -1.48 10.49
C LEU A 179 4.57 -1.74 11.92
N ARG A 180 4.91 -2.89 12.52
CA ARG A 180 4.52 -3.22 13.91
C ARG A 180 4.99 -2.16 14.90
N VAL A 181 6.26 -1.74 14.82
CA VAL A 181 6.83 -0.69 15.68
C VAL A 181 6.09 0.63 15.48
N THR A 182 5.88 1.03 14.22
CA THR A 182 5.19 2.27 13.85
C THR A 182 3.78 2.31 14.40
N LEU A 183 3.00 1.25 14.20
CA LEU A 183 1.62 1.17 14.70
C LEU A 183 1.55 1.24 16.24
N LYS A 184 2.54 0.68 16.95
CA LYS A 184 2.63 0.80 18.41
C LYS A 184 2.91 2.25 18.83
N HIS A 185 3.83 2.95 18.15
CA HIS A 185 4.10 4.36 18.44
C HIS A 185 2.90 5.26 18.16
N LEU A 186 2.23 5.07 17.01
CA LEU A 186 1.02 5.83 16.68
C LEU A 186 -0.09 5.60 17.71
N ARG A 187 -0.23 4.37 18.20
CA ARG A 187 -1.19 4.04 19.26
C ARG A 187 -0.84 4.70 20.60
N ALA A 188 0.43 4.74 20.98
CA ALA A 188 0.86 5.47 22.18
C ALA A 188 0.55 6.97 22.08
N LYS A 189 0.73 7.57 20.89
CA LYS A 189 0.31 8.97 20.64
C LYS A 189 -1.20 9.17 20.79
N ASN A 190 -1.99 8.18 20.39
CA ASN A 190 -3.44 8.21 20.57
C ASN A 190 -3.87 8.12 22.04
N GLU A 191 -3.21 7.27 22.82
CA GLU A 191 -3.49 7.13 24.25
C GLU A 191 -3.20 8.46 24.99
N ASP A 192 -2.07 9.11 24.69
CA ASP A 192 -1.75 10.44 25.22
C ASP A 192 -2.79 11.49 24.77
N ALA A 193 -3.14 11.53 23.48
CA ALA A 193 -4.14 12.47 22.96
C ALA A 193 -5.53 12.27 23.58
N LEU A 194 -5.98 11.02 23.79
CA LEU A 194 -7.25 10.72 24.45
C LEU A 194 -7.30 11.20 25.90
N SER A 195 -6.17 11.14 26.61
CA SER A 195 -6.11 11.60 28.01
C SER A 195 -6.23 13.11 28.15
N ARG A 196 -5.89 13.88 27.11
CA ARG A 196 -5.84 15.34 27.12
C ARG A 196 -7.03 16.00 26.42
N ASN A 197 -7.72 15.27 25.55
CA ASN A 197 -8.65 15.85 24.60
C ASN A 197 -10.12 15.56 24.96
N THR A 198 -10.94 16.61 24.95
CA THR A 198 -12.37 16.54 25.25
C THR A 198 -13.25 16.71 24.01
N ASP A 199 -12.67 16.99 22.83
CA ASP A 199 -13.41 17.11 21.57
C ASP A 199 -13.97 15.74 21.14
N PRO A 200 -15.30 15.56 21.12
CA PRO A 200 -15.92 14.29 20.77
C PRO A 200 -15.53 13.80 19.37
N SER A 201 -15.30 14.71 18.42
CA SER A 201 -14.97 14.36 17.05
C SER A 201 -13.56 13.76 16.94
N GLN A 202 -12.57 14.38 17.57
CA GLN A 202 -11.21 13.87 17.65
C GLN A 202 -11.13 12.56 18.44
N VAL A 203 -11.85 12.45 19.56
CA VAL A 203 -11.96 11.21 20.33
C VAL A 203 -12.53 10.07 19.47
N ALA A 204 -13.55 10.34 18.65
CA ALA A 204 -14.13 9.34 17.75
C ALA A 204 -13.13 8.88 16.68
N SER A 205 -12.43 9.81 16.02
CA SER A 205 -11.39 9.48 15.02
C SER A 205 -10.26 8.64 15.62
N ILE A 206 -9.80 8.98 16.83
CA ILE A 206 -8.76 8.20 17.51
C ILE A 206 -9.24 6.77 17.79
N LYS A 207 -10.46 6.59 18.31
CA LYS A 207 -11.05 5.26 18.56
C LYS A 207 -11.19 4.44 17.27
N GLU A 208 -11.54 5.10 16.16
CA GLU A 208 -11.61 4.45 14.86
C GLU A 208 -10.23 3.99 14.37
N ALA A 209 -9.19 4.83 14.48
CA ALA A 209 -7.83 4.43 14.14
C ALA A 209 -7.38 3.20 14.96
N ASP A 210 -7.71 3.19 16.26
CA ASP A 210 -7.38 2.10 17.19
C ASP A 210 -7.99 0.75 16.78
N LYS A 211 -9.20 0.76 16.22
CA LYS A 211 -9.82 -0.44 15.63
C LYS A 211 -8.94 -1.03 14.54
N TYR A 212 -8.46 -0.20 13.60
CA TYR A 212 -7.63 -0.68 12.50
C TYR A 212 -6.22 -1.08 12.94
N TYR A 213 -5.62 -0.40 13.92
CA TYR A 213 -4.35 -0.82 14.52
C TYR A 213 -4.43 -2.24 15.06
N LYS A 214 -5.47 -2.56 15.84
CA LYS A 214 -5.68 -3.91 16.39
C LYS A 214 -5.81 -4.95 15.29
N ILE A 215 -6.58 -4.66 14.24
CA ILE A 215 -6.75 -5.57 13.09
C ILE A 215 -5.41 -5.84 12.40
N ILE A 216 -4.64 -4.80 12.08
CA ILE A 216 -3.37 -4.96 11.37
C ILE A 216 -2.32 -5.65 12.25
N LEU A 217 -2.23 -5.28 13.53
CA LEU A 217 -1.32 -5.95 14.47
C LEU A 217 -1.64 -7.44 14.61
N MET A 218 -2.92 -7.83 14.65
CA MET A 218 -3.34 -9.23 14.66
C MET A 218 -2.94 -9.96 13.36
N LYS A 219 -3.05 -9.30 12.21
CA LYS A 219 -2.59 -9.86 10.93
C LYS A 219 -1.07 -10.03 10.90
N LEU A 220 -0.33 -9.09 11.50
CA LEU A 220 1.13 -9.12 11.64
C LEU A 220 1.62 -10.20 12.61
N THR A 221 0.82 -10.65 13.58
CA THR A 221 1.17 -11.78 14.46
C THR A 221 0.83 -13.11 13.80
N ARG A 222 -0.33 -13.20 13.12
CA ARG A 222 -0.78 -14.44 12.45
C ARG A 222 0.13 -14.85 11.29
N ASN A 223 0.71 -13.90 10.56
CA ASN A 223 1.64 -14.17 9.46
C ASN A 223 3.01 -14.75 9.90
N PHE A 224 3.31 -14.78 11.21
CA PHE A 224 4.51 -15.44 11.76
C PHE A 224 4.19 -16.77 12.47
N GLY A 225 2.92 -17.16 12.54
CA GLY A 225 2.45 -18.31 13.32
C GLY A 225 1.50 -19.21 12.55
N CYS A 226 1.94 -19.76 11.41
CA CYS A 226 1.32 -20.96 10.81
C CYS A 226 2.33 -21.77 9.98
N MET A 227 3.51 -21.99 10.54
CA MET A 227 4.33 -23.16 10.23
C MET A 227 4.80 -23.68 11.59
N LYS A 228 4.24 -24.81 12.03
CA LYS A 228 4.44 -25.46 13.35
C LYS A 228 3.47 -24.99 14.45
N GLY A 229 2.22 -25.45 14.33
CA GLY A 229 1.22 -25.44 15.38
C GLY A 229 0.39 -26.72 15.30
N SER A 230 1.06 -27.84 15.61
CA SER A 230 0.52 -29.10 16.14
C SER A 230 -0.89 -29.54 15.72
N VAL A 231 -0.93 -30.70 15.05
CA VAL A 231 -1.90 -31.75 15.36
C VAL A 231 -2.12 -31.81 16.87
N LEU A 232 -3.27 -31.31 17.33
CA LEU A 232 -3.77 -31.52 18.68
C LEU A 232 -4.81 -32.63 18.59
N VAL A 233 -4.32 -33.86 18.44
CA VAL A 233 -5.05 -35.05 18.84
C VAL A 233 -4.34 -35.52 20.10
N ILE A 234 -5.03 -35.50 21.24
CA ILE A 234 -5.02 -36.55 22.28
C ILE A 234 -6.24 -36.31 23.19
N VAL A 235 -7.26 -37.12 22.93
CA VAL A 235 -8.06 -37.90 23.89
C VAL A 235 -8.43 -37.23 25.23
N LEU A 236 -9.60 -36.60 25.27
CA LEU A 236 -10.46 -36.58 26.45
C LEU A 236 -11.82 -37.14 26.06
N GLY A 237 -11.87 -38.47 25.91
CA GLY A 237 -13.07 -39.16 25.45
C GLY A 237 -13.03 -40.67 25.51
N ILE A 238 -12.20 -41.28 26.38
CA ILE A 238 -12.31 -42.71 26.73
C ILE A 238 -12.11 -42.87 28.25
N GLY A 239 -12.67 -41.94 29.04
CA GLY A 239 -12.74 -42.05 30.50
C GLY A 239 -14.02 -42.74 31.00
N LEU A 240 -14.93 -43.13 30.10
CA LEU A 240 -16.23 -43.70 30.45
C LEU A 240 -16.55 -45.05 29.77
N PHE A 241 -15.62 -45.63 28.99
CA PHE A 241 -15.83 -46.96 28.39
C PHE A 241 -15.12 -48.10 29.15
N PHE A 242 -14.21 -47.79 30.07
CA PHE A 242 -13.43 -48.81 30.81
C PHE A 242 -14.05 -49.28 32.13
N THR A 243 -15.30 -48.92 32.43
CA THR A 243 -15.97 -49.41 33.66
C THR A 243 -16.90 -50.61 33.44
N LEU A 244 -17.10 -51.10 32.21
CA LEU A 244 -18.01 -52.23 31.96
C LEU A 244 -17.56 -53.11 30.78
N SER A 245 -16.50 -53.92 30.96
CA SER A 245 -16.38 -55.30 30.39
C SER A 245 -14.94 -55.82 30.56
N PRO A 246 -14.69 -56.85 31.39
CA PRO A 246 -13.39 -57.49 31.49
C PRO A 246 -13.37 -58.78 30.66
N ASN A 247 -13.13 -58.69 29.34
CA ASN A 247 -12.41 -59.72 28.58
C ASN A 247 -12.28 -59.34 27.10
N ALA A 248 -11.07 -59.12 26.61
CA ALA A 248 -10.68 -59.34 25.22
C ALA A 248 -9.16 -59.38 25.14
N GLU A 249 -8.64 -60.49 24.62
CA GLU A 249 -7.23 -60.86 24.55
C GLU A 249 -6.38 -59.89 23.74
N LEU A 250 -5.13 -59.72 24.18
CA LEU A 250 -4.08 -58.91 23.56
C LEU A 250 -3.79 -59.39 22.13
N ILE A 251 -4.08 -58.54 21.14
CA ILE A 251 -3.70 -58.75 19.74
C ILE A 251 -2.16 -58.71 19.63
N ASN A 252 -1.59 -59.81 19.15
CA ASN A 252 -0.15 -60.02 18.97
C ASN A 252 0.32 -59.44 17.62
N TRP A 253 1.30 -58.54 17.66
CA TRP A 253 1.71 -57.67 16.53
C TRP A 253 2.80 -58.24 15.62
N GLU A 254 3.12 -59.54 15.71
CA GLU A 254 4.28 -60.12 15.02
C GLU A 254 4.07 -60.57 13.55
N ASN A 255 2.90 -60.38 12.94
CA ASN A 255 2.65 -60.86 11.57
C ASN A 255 2.11 -59.82 10.58
N ILE A 256 2.57 -58.56 10.66
CA ILE A 256 2.27 -57.56 9.61
C ILE A 256 3.43 -57.51 8.60
N ASN A 257 3.16 -58.06 7.42
CA ASN A 257 4.05 -58.05 6.25
C ASN A 257 3.91 -56.71 5.50
N TRP A 258 4.99 -55.93 5.44
CA TRP A 258 5.00 -54.52 5.02
C TRP A 258 5.16 -54.29 3.50
N GLU A 259 5.30 -55.33 2.68
CA GLU A 259 5.49 -55.19 1.22
C GLU A 259 4.20 -54.91 0.42
N LYS A 260 3.05 -54.72 1.07
CA LYS A 260 1.76 -54.45 0.39
C LYS A 260 1.31 -52.98 0.42
N PHE A 261 2.11 -52.06 0.96
CA PHE A 261 1.75 -50.63 1.11
C PHE A 261 2.51 -49.66 0.20
N GLN A 262 3.24 -50.17 -0.80
CA GLN A 262 4.07 -49.36 -1.71
C GLN A 262 3.54 -49.31 -3.15
N GLY A 263 2.20 -49.40 -3.32
CA GLY A 263 1.56 -49.57 -4.63
C GLY A 263 0.72 -48.41 -5.19
N ASP A 264 0.39 -47.36 -4.42
CA ASP A 264 -0.54 -46.31 -4.88
C ASP A 264 0.03 -44.89 -4.70
N PHE A 265 1.23 -44.65 -5.22
CA PHE A 265 1.76 -43.30 -5.42
C PHE A 265 2.45 -43.24 -6.77
N LEU A 266 1.66 -43.10 -7.85
CA LEU A 266 2.05 -42.55 -9.16
C LEU A 266 0.84 -42.65 -10.11
N GLU A 267 -0.03 -41.63 -10.13
CA GLU A 267 -0.86 -41.33 -11.30
C GLU A 267 -1.41 -39.89 -11.22
N ILE A 268 -0.59 -38.91 -11.61
CA ILE A 268 -1.02 -37.66 -12.28
C ILE A 268 0.11 -37.27 -13.23
N ASP A 269 -0.08 -37.54 -14.53
CA ASP A 269 0.36 -36.70 -15.66
C ASP A 269 -0.16 -37.31 -16.97
N GLU A 270 -1.26 -36.74 -17.48
CA GLU A 270 -1.39 -36.27 -18.87
C GLU A 270 -2.49 -35.18 -18.97
#